data_AF-A0A1H7VLI2-F1
#
_entry.id   AF-A0A1H7VLI2-F1
#
_cell.length_a   1.000
_cell.length_b   1.000
_cell.length_c   1.000
_cell.angle_alpha   90.00
_cell.angle_beta   90.00
_cell.angle_gamma   90.00
#
_symmetry.space_group_name_H-M   'P 1'
#
loop_
_entity.id
_entity.type
_entity.pdbx_description
1 polymer ?
#
loop_
_entity_poly.entity_id
_entity_poly.type
_entity_poly.pdbx_seq_one_letter_code
_entity_poly.pdbx_strand_id
1 'polypeptide(L)'
;MLERKILSSAELNAWLTSEIRKIDGCHECKLTWKYRLRDPGQHDGCNWSDLNLQLGEGADLDTAVKAAGEIERRAFKLFNLEDEAPASPQASTMEFHKYVRPRLLSTPVFQLDANLINAKQKLEAVNQLETWRDNGVICLVMSGIAHTEAQAGGGTGAEARRKKAASHIFTINEAGEAEEDDAYSKVEAILWGKATNDNQANDVEVVCEAIKWHAILITNDGGSNSQPGGILGNSKRLSEELGLQVLRPEEAVEFIRNKILERDGFNAQVTALTGKPVPEWTGQD
;
A
#
# COMPACT_ATOMS: atom_id res chain seq x y z
N MET A 1 -42.74 5.24 -6.10
CA MET A 1 -41.28 5.02 -6.23
C MET A 1 -41.04 4.43 -7.60
N LEU A 2 -40.08 4.97 -8.38
CA LEU A 2 -39.69 4.32 -9.64
C LEU A 2 -39.11 2.96 -9.29
N GLU A 3 -39.65 1.90 -9.89
CA GLU A 3 -39.15 0.55 -9.69
C GLU A 3 -37.76 0.46 -10.34
N ARG A 4 -36.73 0.26 -9.51
CA ARG A 4 -35.34 0.14 -9.97
C ARG A 4 -35.17 -1.17 -10.71
N LYS A 5 -34.49 -1.14 -11.86
CA LYS A 5 -34.22 -2.34 -12.64
C LYS A 5 -33.07 -3.12 -12.00
N ILE A 6 -33.31 -4.40 -11.70
CA ILE A 6 -32.26 -5.30 -11.22
C ILE A 6 -31.38 -5.68 -12.42
N LEU A 7 -30.07 -5.43 -12.31
CA LEU A 7 -29.08 -5.82 -13.31
C LEU A 7 -28.03 -6.76 -12.70
N SER A 8 -27.57 -7.72 -13.50
CA SER A 8 -26.30 -8.40 -13.23
C SER A 8 -25.11 -7.46 -13.41
N SER A 9 -23.97 -7.82 -12.83
CA SER A 9 -22.72 -7.04 -13.00
C SER A 9 -22.32 -6.89 -14.47
N ALA A 10 -22.52 -7.93 -15.28
CA ALA A 10 -22.22 -7.89 -16.71
C ALA A 10 -23.13 -6.89 -17.44
N GLU A 11 -24.42 -6.88 -17.12
CA GLU A 11 -25.38 -5.94 -17.71
C GLU A 11 -25.12 -4.49 -17.28
N LEU A 12 -24.76 -4.28 -16.01
CA LEU A 12 -24.37 -2.95 -15.51
C LEU A 12 -23.11 -2.44 -16.21
N ASN A 13 -22.07 -3.26 -16.32
CA ASN A 13 -20.82 -2.90 -17.00
C ASN A 13 -21.03 -2.64 -18.49
N ALA A 14 -21.87 -3.44 -19.15
CA ALA A 14 -22.25 -3.21 -20.53
C ALA A 14 -22.99 -1.87 -20.69
N TRP A 15 -23.91 -1.55 -19.78
CA TRP A 15 -24.63 -0.28 -19.79
C TRP A 15 -23.69 0.91 -19.56
N LEU A 16 -22.85 0.88 -18.51
CA LEU A 16 -21.87 1.93 -18.20
C LEU A 16 -20.93 2.20 -19.38
N THR A 17 -20.40 1.14 -19.99
CA THR A 17 -19.55 1.24 -21.17
C THR A 17 -20.31 1.77 -22.38
N SER A 18 -21.58 1.41 -22.57
CA SER A 18 -22.39 1.96 -23.66
C SER A 18 -22.68 3.44 -23.48
N GLU A 19 -22.87 3.91 -22.24
CA GLU A 19 -23.15 5.31 -21.95
C GLU A 19 -21.91 6.19 -22.14
N ILE A 20 -20.73 5.77 -21.68
CA ILE A 20 -19.51 6.58 -21.80
C ILE A 20 -19.12 6.76 -23.28
N ARG A 21 -19.40 5.77 -24.13
CA ARG A 21 -19.11 5.83 -25.57
C ARG A 21 -20.01 6.76 -26.38
N LYS A 22 -21.14 7.20 -25.80
CA LYS A 22 -22.02 8.20 -26.40
C LYS A 22 -21.47 9.62 -26.25
N ILE A 23 -20.47 9.81 -25.40
CA ILE A 23 -19.83 11.11 -25.17
C ILE A 23 -18.80 11.34 -26.29
N ASP A 24 -18.84 12.55 -26.86
CA ASP A 24 -17.91 12.94 -27.91
C ASP A 24 -16.46 12.81 -27.42
N GLY A 25 -15.60 12.21 -28.24
CA GLY A 25 -14.21 11.90 -27.87
C GLY A 25 -14.02 10.73 -26.89
N CYS A 26 -15.08 10.00 -26.51
CA CYS A 26 -14.99 8.85 -25.59
C CYS A 26 -15.40 7.52 -26.22
N HIS A 27 -15.39 7.41 -27.55
CA HIS A 27 -15.93 6.24 -28.29
C HIS A 27 -15.18 4.93 -27.99
N GLU A 28 -13.91 5.04 -27.61
CA GLU A 28 -13.07 3.91 -27.21
C GLU A 28 -12.95 3.74 -25.69
N CYS A 29 -13.50 4.68 -24.91
CA CYS A 29 -13.50 4.57 -23.46
C CYS A 29 -14.29 3.35 -23.00
N LYS A 30 -13.86 2.81 -21.85
CA LYS A 30 -14.54 1.72 -21.17
C LYS A 30 -14.76 2.10 -19.72
N LEU A 31 -16.02 2.07 -19.29
CA LEU A 31 -16.40 2.37 -17.91
C LEU A 31 -16.94 1.09 -17.28
N THR A 32 -16.24 0.63 -16.25
CA THR A 32 -16.56 -0.62 -15.54
C THR A 32 -16.65 -0.35 -14.05
N TRP A 33 -17.50 -1.09 -13.36
CA TRP A 33 -17.56 -1.12 -11.92
C TRP A 33 -16.62 -2.21 -11.40
N LYS A 34 -15.66 -1.86 -10.54
CA LYS A 34 -14.70 -2.84 -9.98
C LYS A 34 -15.21 -3.34 -8.63
N TYR A 35 -15.25 -4.67 -8.50
CA TYR A 35 -15.45 -5.49 -7.30
C TYR A 35 -16.82 -5.55 -6.60
N ARG A 36 -17.02 -6.73 -5.98
CA ARG A 36 -18.07 -7.16 -5.04
C ARG A 36 -17.31 -7.76 -3.85
N LEU A 37 -17.48 -7.26 -2.63
CA LEU A 37 -16.91 -7.92 -1.44
C LEU A 37 -17.97 -8.80 -0.73
N ARG A 38 -17.73 -10.11 -0.89
CA ARG A 38 -18.09 -11.34 -0.12
C ARG A 38 -19.55 -11.74 0.22
N ASP A 39 -19.70 -13.07 0.10
CA ASP A 39 -20.64 -14.10 0.58
C ASP A 39 -22.15 -13.79 0.78
N PRO A 40 -23.08 -14.59 0.20
CA PRO A 40 -24.52 -14.31 0.15
C PRO A 40 -25.27 -14.61 1.46
N GLY A 41 -24.58 -14.66 2.60
CA GLY A 41 -25.07 -15.39 3.77
C GLY A 41 -25.66 -14.58 4.93
N GLN A 42 -25.22 -13.34 5.21
CA GLN A 42 -25.40 -12.85 6.60
C GLN A 42 -25.91 -11.43 6.87
N HIS A 43 -25.88 -10.44 5.97
CA HIS A 43 -26.37 -9.10 6.33
C HIS A 43 -26.95 -8.31 5.13
N ASP A 44 -28.10 -7.65 5.35
CA ASP A 44 -28.72 -6.69 4.42
C ASP A 44 -27.93 -5.37 4.47
N GLY A 45 -26.91 -5.24 3.61
CA GLY A 45 -26.13 -4.02 3.40
C GLY A 45 -24.81 -4.30 2.69
N CYS A 46 -24.60 -3.69 1.53
CA CYS A 46 -23.47 -3.95 0.64
C CYS A 46 -22.50 -2.76 0.60
N ASN A 47 -21.21 -3.01 0.89
CA ASN A 47 -20.14 -2.05 0.64
C ASN A 47 -19.65 -2.19 -0.82
N TRP A 48 -19.73 -1.11 -1.61
CA TRP A 48 -19.36 -1.04 -3.03
C TRP A 48 -18.16 -0.10 -3.28
N SER A 49 -17.23 -0.46 -4.18
CA SER A 49 -16.05 0.36 -4.54
C SER A 49 -16.21 1.14 -5.86
N ASP A 50 -15.30 2.11 -6.09
CA ASP A 50 -15.29 3.11 -7.16
C ASP A 50 -15.37 2.58 -8.62
N LEU A 51 -15.84 3.46 -9.52
CA LEU A 51 -15.79 3.27 -10.97
C LEU A 51 -14.35 3.19 -11.51
N ASN A 52 -14.13 2.24 -12.41
CA ASN A 52 -12.91 2.08 -13.19
C ASN A 52 -13.13 2.59 -14.62
N LEU A 53 -12.57 3.76 -14.92
CA LEU A 53 -12.54 4.37 -16.25
C LEU A 53 -11.22 4.03 -16.96
N GLN A 54 -11.33 3.38 -18.11
CA GLN A 54 -10.23 3.20 -19.05
C GLN A 54 -10.43 4.16 -20.22
N LEU A 55 -9.45 5.02 -20.47
CA LEU A 55 -9.47 5.96 -21.58
C LEU A 55 -9.13 5.27 -22.90
N GLY A 56 -9.83 5.69 -23.95
CA GLY A 56 -9.50 5.35 -25.33
C GLY A 56 -8.38 6.22 -25.90
N GLU A 57 -7.88 5.88 -27.09
CA GLU A 57 -6.85 6.68 -27.74
C GLU A 57 -7.41 8.06 -28.12
N GLY A 58 -6.70 9.13 -27.71
CA GLY A 58 -7.13 10.51 -27.96
C GLY A 58 -8.29 11.01 -27.09
N ALA A 59 -8.77 10.24 -26.11
CA ALA A 59 -9.80 10.69 -25.19
C ALA A 59 -9.28 11.77 -24.24
N ASP A 60 -10.03 12.88 -24.13
CA ASP A 60 -9.76 13.92 -23.13
C ASP A 60 -10.12 13.43 -21.73
N LEU A 61 -9.14 13.42 -20.83
CA LEU A 61 -9.30 12.88 -19.47
C LEU A 61 -10.36 13.64 -18.67
N ASP A 62 -10.40 14.97 -18.76
CA ASP A 62 -11.34 15.79 -17.98
C ASP A 62 -12.78 15.55 -18.42
N THR A 63 -13.01 15.52 -19.73
CA THR A 63 -14.29 15.21 -20.36
C THR A 63 -14.77 13.80 -19.96
N ALA A 64 -13.89 12.80 -20.07
CA ALA A 64 -14.23 11.42 -19.75
C ALA A 64 -14.54 11.21 -18.26
N VAL A 65 -13.80 11.87 -17.36
CA VAL A 65 -14.02 11.79 -15.91
C VAL A 65 -15.34 12.47 -15.52
N LYS A 66 -15.64 13.65 -16.07
CA LYS A 66 -16.91 14.35 -15.82
C LYS A 66 -18.10 13.50 -16.27
N ALA A 67 -18.01 12.94 -17.49
CA ALA A 67 -19.05 12.08 -18.01
C ALA A 67 -19.24 10.81 -17.19
N ALA A 68 -18.16 10.15 -16.75
CA ALA A 68 -18.24 8.96 -15.91
C ALA A 68 -19.03 9.23 -14.61
N GLY A 69 -18.79 10.36 -13.94
CA GLY A 69 -19.54 10.74 -12.72
C GLY A 69 -21.01 11.12 -12.96
N GLU A 70 -21.38 11.57 -14.15
CA GLU A 70 -22.80 11.77 -14.51
C GLU A 70 -23.51 10.46 -14.80
N ILE A 71 -22.84 9.55 -15.51
CA ILE A 71 -23.33 8.21 -15.82
C ILE A 71 -23.55 7.42 -14.52
N GLU A 72 -22.61 7.53 -13.58
CA GLU A 72 -22.72 6.96 -12.23
C GLU A 72 -24.01 7.41 -11.52
N ARG A 73 -24.21 8.72 -11.41
CA ARG A 73 -25.40 9.30 -10.77
C ARG A 73 -26.71 8.87 -11.43
N ARG A 74 -26.68 8.59 -12.73
CA ARG A 74 -27.83 8.03 -13.47
C ARG A 74 -28.02 6.54 -13.14
N ALA A 75 -26.94 5.76 -13.05
CA ALA A 75 -27.00 4.35 -12.68
C ALA A 75 -27.67 4.16 -11.32
N PHE A 76 -27.32 4.97 -10.31
CA PHE A 76 -27.92 4.93 -8.96
C PHE A 76 -29.43 5.18 -8.92
N LYS A 77 -29.96 5.93 -9.91
CA LYS A 77 -31.40 6.20 -10.01
C LYS A 77 -32.16 5.10 -10.75
N LEU A 78 -31.49 4.41 -11.68
CA LEU A 78 -32.11 3.46 -12.60
C LEU A 78 -32.02 2.01 -12.13
N PHE A 79 -30.98 1.66 -11.39
CA PHE A 79 -30.65 0.27 -11.07
C PHE A 79 -30.66 0.01 -9.57
N ASN A 80 -30.68 -1.27 -9.20
CA ASN A 80 -30.65 -1.78 -7.83
C ASN A 80 -29.28 -1.58 -7.13
N LEU A 81 -28.70 -0.39 -7.26
CA LEU A 81 -27.59 0.08 -6.45
C LEU A 81 -28.20 0.60 -5.13
N GLU A 82 -27.59 0.32 -3.97
CA GLU A 82 -28.18 0.65 -2.66
C GLU A 82 -28.52 2.15 -2.53
N ASP A 83 -29.53 2.43 -1.70
CA ASP A 83 -30.19 3.74 -1.55
C ASP A 83 -29.38 4.81 -0.82
N GLU A 84 -28.16 4.49 -0.39
CA GLU A 84 -27.21 5.56 -0.13
C GLU A 84 -26.74 6.12 -1.47
N ALA A 85 -27.57 7.02 -2.02
CA ALA A 85 -27.04 8.07 -2.88
C ALA A 85 -25.79 8.58 -2.16
N PRO A 86 -24.59 8.59 -2.79
CA PRO A 86 -23.41 9.16 -2.18
C PRO A 86 -23.87 10.51 -1.65
N ALA A 87 -23.69 10.74 -0.34
CA ALA A 87 -24.24 11.88 0.37
C ALA A 87 -24.29 13.05 -0.60
N SER A 88 -25.51 13.50 -0.97
CA SER A 88 -25.71 14.62 -1.91
C SER A 88 -24.62 15.60 -1.57
N PRO A 89 -23.74 16.02 -2.51
CA PRO A 89 -22.57 16.78 -2.14
C PRO A 89 -23.10 17.96 -1.36
N GLN A 90 -23.01 17.85 -0.04
CA GLN A 90 -23.01 19.00 0.78
C GLN A 90 -21.93 19.83 0.10
N ALA A 91 -22.06 21.13 0.12
CA ALA A 91 -20.89 21.96 -0.07
C ALA A 91 -19.85 21.72 1.04
N SER A 92 -19.71 20.49 1.57
CA SER A 92 -18.56 19.91 2.19
C SER A 92 -17.61 19.51 1.07
N THR A 93 -16.65 20.36 0.77
CA THR A 93 -15.27 19.89 0.57
C THR A 93 -15.05 18.65 -0.33
N MET A 94 -15.82 18.45 -1.40
CA MET A 94 -15.33 17.75 -2.61
C MET A 94 -14.35 18.67 -3.38
N GLU A 95 -13.57 19.42 -2.61
CA GLU A 95 -12.63 20.43 -3.04
C GLU A 95 -11.28 19.76 -3.29
N PHE A 96 -10.99 19.39 -4.53
CA PHE A 96 -9.63 19.37 -5.09
C PHE A 96 -8.53 18.52 -4.38
N HIS A 97 -8.84 17.79 -3.31
CA HIS A 97 -7.99 16.75 -2.71
C HIS A 97 -7.66 15.63 -3.72
N LYS A 98 -8.31 15.61 -4.89
CA LYS A 98 -7.99 14.71 -6.00
C LYS A 98 -6.70 15.08 -6.75
N TYR A 99 -6.20 16.31 -6.61
CA TYR A 99 -5.02 16.79 -7.35
C TYR A 99 -3.77 16.96 -6.48
N VAL A 100 -3.88 17.16 -5.17
CA VAL A 100 -2.73 17.13 -4.27
C VAL A 100 -2.51 15.70 -3.78
N ARG A 101 -1.25 15.26 -3.75
CA ARG A 101 -0.89 13.96 -3.19
C ARG A 101 -1.11 13.96 -1.67
N PRO A 102 -1.61 12.85 -1.10
CA PRO A 102 -1.81 12.72 0.34
C PRO A 102 -0.47 12.76 1.10
N ARG A 103 -0.54 13.01 2.42
CA ARG A 103 0.64 12.99 3.30
C ARG A 103 1.30 11.62 3.30
N LEU A 104 0.49 10.57 3.43
CA LEU A 104 0.93 9.19 3.29
C LEU A 104 1.45 8.97 1.87
N LEU A 105 2.74 8.66 1.75
CA LEU A 105 3.36 8.38 0.47
C LEU A 105 2.69 7.18 -0.20
N SER A 106 2.46 7.29 -1.51
CA SER A 106 1.95 6.18 -2.35
C SER A 106 2.99 5.07 -2.58
N THR A 107 4.10 5.09 -1.85
CA THR A 107 5.21 4.14 -1.94
C THR A 107 4.84 2.79 -1.33
N PRO A 108 5.62 1.72 -1.62
CA PRO A 108 5.38 0.41 -1.01
C PRO A 108 5.47 0.46 0.52
N VAL A 109 4.88 -0.54 1.16
CA VAL A 109 5.01 -0.79 2.60
C VAL A 109 6.49 -0.97 2.94
N PHE A 110 6.93 -0.44 4.08
CA PHE A 110 8.28 -0.64 4.60
C PHE A 110 8.24 -1.70 5.70
N GLN A 111 9.01 -2.77 5.57
CA GLN A 111 9.11 -3.81 6.59
C GLN A 111 10.41 -3.66 7.38
N LEU A 112 10.31 -3.51 8.69
CA LEU A 112 11.47 -3.53 9.59
C LEU A 112 11.81 -4.94 10.03
N ASP A 113 13.10 -5.27 9.92
CA ASP A 113 13.72 -6.41 10.59
C ASP A 113 13.67 -6.26 12.12
N ALA A 114 13.44 -7.37 12.82
CA ALA A 114 13.40 -7.51 14.28
C ALA A 114 14.61 -6.86 14.97
N ASN A 115 15.79 -7.03 14.38
CA ASN A 115 17.04 -6.53 14.95
C ASN A 115 17.05 -4.99 15.06
N LEU A 116 16.39 -4.29 14.13
CA LEU A 116 16.30 -2.83 14.14
C LEU A 116 15.35 -2.32 15.22
N ILE A 117 14.24 -3.01 15.45
CA ILE A 117 13.28 -2.69 16.52
C ILE A 117 13.94 -2.81 17.89
N ASN A 118 14.81 -3.81 18.04
CA ASN A 118 15.56 -4.12 19.26
C ASN A 118 16.70 -3.15 19.56
N ALA A 119 17.06 -2.23 18.66
CA ALA A 119 18.18 -1.30 18.82
C ALA A 119 17.98 -0.20 19.91
N LYS A 120 16.90 -0.26 20.71
CA LYS A 120 16.63 0.64 21.86
C LYS A 120 16.75 2.14 21.52
N GLN A 121 16.22 2.56 20.37
CA GLN A 121 16.29 3.94 19.88
C GLN A 121 17.71 4.49 19.64
N LYS A 122 18.73 3.63 19.60
CA LYS A 122 20.12 4.07 19.34
C LYS A 122 20.38 4.41 17.88
N LEU A 123 19.51 3.96 16.98
CA LEU A 123 19.63 4.20 15.55
C LEU A 123 18.73 5.39 15.18
N GLU A 124 19.35 6.56 14.96
CA GLU A 124 18.64 7.78 14.58
C GLU A 124 17.77 7.58 13.34
N ALA A 125 18.28 6.85 12.35
CA ALA A 125 17.53 6.54 11.13
C ALA A 125 16.23 5.76 11.43
N VAL A 126 16.28 4.75 12.30
CA VAL A 126 15.07 3.98 12.67
C VAL A 126 14.08 4.85 13.45
N ASN A 127 14.57 5.72 14.34
CA ASN A 127 13.71 6.67 15.05
C ASN A 127 12.99 7.63 14.09
N GLN A 128 13.67 8.07 13.02
CA GLN A 128 13.06 8.91 12.00
C GLN A 128 11.96 8.16 11.24
N LEU A 129 12.20 6.89 10.86
CA LEU A 129 11.20 6.04 10.21
C LEU A 129 9.95 5.87 11.09
N GLU A 130 10.13 5.61 12.39
CA GLU A 130 9.03 5.51 13.36
C GLU A 130 8.27 6.83 13.50
N THR A 131 8.98 7.96 13.52
CA THR A 131 8.38 9.29 13.56
C THR A 131 7.51 9.56 12.33
N TRP A 132 8.00 9.21 11.13
CA TRP A 132 7.21 9.35 9.90
C TRP A 132 6.00 8.42 9.85
N ARG A 133 6.11 7.19 10.40
CA ARG A 133 4.94 6.32 10.58
C ARG A 133 3.90 6.99 11.47
N ASP A 134 4.32 7.49 12.64
CA ASP A 134 3.41 8.11 13.62
C ASP A 134 2.74 9.38 13.07
N ASN A 135 3.45 10.11 12.21
CA ASN A 135 2.93 11.27 11.50
C ASN A 135 2.07 10.92 10.26
N GLY A 136 1.92 9.64 9.93
CA GLY A 136 1.13 9.18 8.78
C GLY A 136 1.79 9.46 7.41
N VAL A 137 3.12 9.55 7.37
CA VAL A 137 3.90 9.80 6.14
C VAL A 137 4.22 8.48 5.42
N ILE A 138 4.46 7.40 6.16
CA ILE A 138 4.77 6.08 5.61
C ILE A 138 3.97 4.96 6.29
N CYS A 139 3.80 3.83 5.60
CA CYS A 139 3.35 2.58 6.21
C CYS A 139 4.57 1.75 6.61
N LEU A 140 4.78 1.58 7.91
CA LEU A 140 5.90 0.85 8.48
C LEU A 140 5.37 -0.36 9.26
N VAL A 141 5.72 -1.56 8.83
CA VAL A 141 5.26 -2.83 9.38
C VAL A 141 6.42 -3.66 9.92
N MET A 142 6.08 -4.65 10.73
CA MET A 142 6.99 -5.65 11.28
C MET A 142 6.61 -7.04 10.76
N SER A 143 7.58 -7.93 10.53
CA SER A 143 7.24 -9.32 10.20
C SER A 143 6.59 -10.03 11.39
N GLY A 144 5.78 -11.06 11.13
CA GLY A 144 5.14 -11.85 12.19
C GLY A 144 6.16 -12.51 13.13
N ILE A 145 7.26 -12.99 12.56
CA ILE A 145 8.41 -13.50 13.33
C ILE A 145 9.07 -12.39 14.14
N ALA A 146 9.36 -11.24 13.53
CA ALA A 146 10.03 -10.14 14.21
C ALA A 146 9.21 -9.65 15.41
N HIS A 147 7.89 -9.64 15.29
CA HIS A 147 6.98 -9.35 16.39
C HIS A 147 7.09 -10.41 17.50
N THR A 148 7.10 -11.69 17.14
CA THR A 148 7.24 -12.81 18.09
C THR A 148 8.59 -12.77 18.82
N GLU A 149 9.69 -12.54 18.10
CA GLU A 149 11.04 -12.39 18.67
C GLU A 149 11.15 -11.19 19.60
N ALA A 150 10.61 -10.04 19.18
CA ALA A 150 10.58 -8.83 19.99
C ALA A 150 9.74 -9.01 21.27
N GLN A 151 8.70 -9.85 21.23
CA GLN A 151 7.89 -10.20 22.39
C GLN A 151 8.57 -11.21 23.33
N ALA A 152 9.29 -12.18 22.79
CA ALA A 152 9.95 -13.25 23.55
C ALA A 152 11.25 -12.79 24.27
N GLY A 153 11.85 -11.68 23.85
CA GLY A 153 13.13 -11.21 24.39
C GLY A 153 13.10 -10.87 25.90
N GLY A 154 13.91 -11.56 26.71
CA GLY A 154 14.13 -11.28 28.14
C GLY A 154 15.15 -10.16 28.44
N GLY A 155 15.22 -9.72 29.71
CA GLY A 155 16.24 -8.78 30.22
C GLY A 155 15.78 -7.34 30.46
N THR A 156 16.72 -6.45 30.81
CA THR A 156 16.45 -5.03 31.10
C THR A 156 15.98 -4.30 29.84
N GLY A 157 14.69 -3.93 29.83
CA GLY A 157 13.99 -3.31 28.70
C GLY A 157 13.01 -4.24 27.96
N ALA A 158 12.82 -5.49 28.42
CA ALA A 158 11.85 -6.43 27.83
C ALA A 158 10.41 -5.88 27.78
N GLU A 159 9.99 -5.14 28.81
CA GLU A 159 8.67 -4.51 28.85
C GLU A 159 8.52 -3.37 27.83
N ALA A 160 9.55 -2.51 27.71
CA ALA A 160 9.58 -1.47 26.69
C ALA A 160 9.57 -2.04 25.27
N ARG A 161 10.30 -3.14 25.02
CA ARG A 161 10.28 -3.86 23.74
C ARG A 161 8.93 -4.46 23.41
N ARG A 162 8.30 -5.16 24.37
CA ARG A 162 6.95 -5.72 24.22
C ARG A 162 5.92 -4.64 23.91
N LYS A 163 5.98 -3.51 24.63
CA LYS A 163 5.10 -2.35 24.37
C LYS A 163 5.33 -1.77 22.97
N LYS A 164 6.59 -1.69 22.53
CA LYS A 164 6.95 -1.21 21.19
C LYS A 164 6.48 -2.18 20.09
N ALA A 165 6.68 -3.49 20.26
CA ALA A 165 6.20 -4.49 19.31
C ALA A 165 4.67 -4.43 19.18
N ALA A 166 3.95 -4.32 20.30
CA ALA A 166 2.48 -4.24 20.32
C ALA A 166 1.90 -2.98 19.66
N SER A 167 2.70 -1.92 19.45
CA SER A 167 2.25 -0.70 18.76
C SER A 167 2.49 -0.72 17.25
N HIS A 168 3.14 -1.77 16.72
CA HIS A 168 3.38 -1.91 15.29
C HIS A 168 2.27 -2.73 14.64
N ILE A 169 1.92 -2.34 13.42
CA ILE A 169 1.21 -3.24 12.51
C ILE A 169 2.20 -4.35 12.15
N PHE A 170 1.79 -5.59 12.32
CA PHE A 170 2.58 -6.75 11.92
C PHE A 170 1.79 -7.61 10.93
N THR A 171 2.53 -8.29 10.08
CA THR A 171 2.03 -9.24 9.11
C THR A 171 1.64 -10.55 9.81
N ILE A 172 0.51 -11.12 9.43
CA ILE A 172 0.06 -12.42 9.93
C ILE A 172 0.27 -13.41 8.78
N ASN A 173 1.05 -14.46 9.03
CA ASN A 173 1.09 -15.63 8.17
C ASN A 173 0.13 -16.69 8.74
N GLU A 174 -0.67 -17.31 7.87
CA GLU A 174 -1.37 -18.53 8.25
C GLU A 174 -0.34 -19.67 8.31
N ALA A 175 -0.41 -20.49 9.37
CA ALA A 175 0.54 -21.57 9.58
C ALA A 175 0.53 -22.55 8.37
N GLY A 176 1.67 -22.67 7.69
CA GLY A 176 1.85 -23.55 6.53
C GLY A 176 1.93 -22.85 5.16
N GLU A 177 1.58 -21.56 5.04
CA GLU A 177 1.61 -20.86 3.74
C GLU A 177 3.03 -20.64 3.19
N ALA A 178 4.04 -20.52 4.05
CA ALA A 178 5.43 -20.30 3.61
C ALA A 178 6.11 -21.58 3.08
N GLU A 179 5.67 -22.77 3.50
CA GLU A 179 6.28 -24.05 3.09
C GLU A 179 5.75 -24.57 1.74
N GLU A 180 4.57 -24.10 1.30
CA GLU A 180 3.98 -24.49 0.00
C GLU A 180 4.43 -23.60 -1.18
N ASP A 181 5.15 -22.50 -0.92
CA ASP A 181 5.51 -21.53 -1.94
C ASP A 181 6.96 -21.70 -2.45
N ASP A 182 7.13 -21.74 -3.78
CA ASP A 182 8.42 -21.80 -4.48
C ASP A 182 9.35 -20.62 -4.09
N ALA A 183 8.77 -19.56 -3.52
CA ALA A 183 9.49 -18.43 -2.94
C ALA A 183 10.42 -18.82 -1.79
N TYR A 184 10.01 -19.70 -0.86
CA TYR A 184 10.83 -20.03 0.32
C TYR A 184 12.11 -20.74 -0.07
N SER A 185 12.02 -21.81 -0.88
CA SER A 185 13.19 -22.54 -1.35
C SER A 185 14.14 -21.65 -2.18
N LYS A 186 13.62 -20.70 -2.97
CA LYS A 186 14.46 -19.74 -3.70
C LYS A 186 15.18 -18.78 -2.78
N VAL A 187 14.47 -18.21 -1.81
CA VAL A 187 15.07 -17.30 -0.82
C VAL A 187 16.13 -18.03 0.00
N GLU A 188 15.82 -19.24 0.49
CA GLU A 188 16.76 -20.09 1.22
C GLU A 188 18.01 -20.38 0.38
N ALA A 189 17.83 -20.75 -0.90
CA ALA A 189 18.93 -20.99 -1.81
C ALA A 189 19.79 -19.75 -2.08
N ILE A 190 19.18 -18.56 -2.15
CA ILE A 190 19.88 -17.28 -2.34
C ILE A 190 20.69 -16.90 -1.11
N LEU A 191 20.08 -16.94 0.08
CA LEU A 191 20.69 -16.48 1.32
C LEU A 191 21.72 -17.47 1.85
N TRP A 192 21.38 -18.76 1.88
CA TRP A 192 22.13 -19.77 2.64
C TRP A 192 22.46 -21.03 1.83
N GLY A 193 21.83 -21.24 0.68
CA GLY A 193 21.85 -22.52 -0.04
C GLY A 193 20.97 -23.58 0.63
N LYS A 194 21.11 -23.71 1.96
CA LYS A 194 20.23 -24.45 2.87
C LYS A 194 20.39 -23.88 4.28
N ALA A 195 19.29 -23.50 4.92
CA ALA A 195 19.30 -23.06 6.31
C ALA A 195 19.69 -24.22 7.23
N THR A 196 20.56 -23.95 8.19
CA THR A 196 21.14 -24.95 9.12
C THR A 196 20.80 -24.69 10.58
N ASN A 197 20.17 -23.55 10.87
CA ASN A 197 19.75 -23.15 12.21
C ASN A 197 18.57 -22.19 12.13
N ASP A 198 17.92 -22.00 13.27
CA ASP A 198 16.69 -21.19 13.39
C ASP A 198 16.91 -19.73 12.98
N ASN A 199 18.08 -19.13 13.25
CA ASN A 199 18.34 -17.75 12.84
C ASN A 199 18.33 -17.61 11.31
N GLN A 200 18.96 -18.57 10.61
CA GLN A 200 18.95 -18.58 9.14
C GLN A 200 17.56 -18.81 8.58
N ALA A 201 16.76 -19.67 9.22
CA ALA A 201 15.37 -19.91 8.83
C ALA A 201 14.51 -18.65 9.03
N ASN A 202 14.71 -17.93 10.13
CA ASN A 202 14.02 -16.66 10.41
C ASN A 202 14.38 -15.59 9.37
N ASP A 203 15.65 -15.49 8.97
CA ASP A 203 16.07 -14.55 7.91
C ASP A 203 15.36 -14.86 6.57
N VAL A 204 15.23 -16.15 6.22
CA VAL A 204 14.50 -16.58 5.03
C VAL A 204 13.04 -16.17 5.10
N GLU A 205 12.37 -16.42 6.23
CA GLU A 205 10.95 -16.13 6.37
C GLU A 205 10.68 -14.61 6.44
N VAL A 206 11.56 -13.80 7.06
CA VAL A 206 11.51 -12.33 7.01
C VAL A 206 11.54 -11.83 5.56
N VAL A 207 12.41 -12.39 4.73
CA VAL A 207 12.52 -12.04 3.31
C VAL A 207 11.29 -12.50 2.53
N CYS A 208 10.78 -13.71 2.80
CA CYS A 208 9.55 -14.22 2.18
C CYS A 208 8.34 -13.34 2.49
N GLU A 209 8.19 -12.89 3.73
CA GLU A 209 7.13 -11.95 4.12
C GLU A 209 7.25 -10.63 3.37
N ALA A 210 8.45 -10.08 3.25
CA ALA A 210 8.66 -8.84 2.51
C ALA A 210 8.25 -8.99 1.04
N ILE A 211 8.55 -10.13 0.42
CA ILE A 211 8.14 -10.44 -0.96
C ILE A 211 6.62 -10.56 -1.06
N LYS A 212 5.97 -11.33 -0.18
CA LYS A 212 4.51 -11.55 -0.14
C LYS A 212 3.73 -10.23 -0.09
N TRP A 213 4.23 -9.26 0.67
CA TRP A 213 3.59 -7.96 0.85
C TRP A 213 4.10 -6.87 -0.10
N HIS A 214 4.99 -7.23 -1.04
CA HIS A 214 5.69 -6.29 -1.92
C HIS A 214 6.33 -5.12 -1.14
N ALA A 215 6.88 -5.42 0.02
CA ALA A 215 7.46 -4.44 0.92
C ALA A 215 8.93 -4.15 0.57
N ILE A 216 9.39 -2.94 0.89
CA ILE A 216 10.82 -2.63 0.96
C ILE A 216 11.33 -3.14 2.31
N LEU A 217 12.26 -4.09 2.30
CA LEU A 217 12.86 -4.64 3.51
C LEU A 217 13.95 -3.70 4.02
N ILE A 218 13.86 -3.31 5.30
CA ILE A 218 14.86 -2.49 5.98
C ILE A 218 15.58 -3.37 7.00
N THR A 219 16.89 -3.56 6.81
CA THR A 219 17.73 -4.39 7.69
C THR A 219 19.18 -3.90 7.75
N ASN A 220 19.89 -4.30 8.80
CA ASN A 220 21.36 -4.19 8.89
C ASN A 220 22.06 -5.56 8.78
N ASP A 221 21.32 -6.65 8.63
CA ASP A 221 21.87 -8.00 8.54
C ASP A 221 22.67 -8.20 7.25
N GLY A 222 23.81 -8.89 7.35
CA GLY A 222 24.73 -9.13 6.23
C GLY A 222 25.50 -7.90 5.74
N GLY A 223 25.40 -6.77 6.44
CA GLY A 223 25.97 -5.50 6.02
C GLY A 223 27.44 -5.28 6.38
N SER A 224 28.12 -6.25 7.01
CA SER A 224 29.51 -6.11 7.47
C SER A 224 30.48 -6.87 6.55
N ASN A 225 31.70 -6.34 6.36
CA ASN A 225 32.79 -7.03 5.64
C ASN A 225 33.17 -8.39 6.28
N SER A 226 32.77 -8.61 7.53
CA SER A 226 32.97 -9.85 8.29
C SER A 226 31.89 -10.91 8.07
N GLN A 227 30.72 -10.55 7.54
CA GLN A 227 29.62 -11.48 7.25
C GLN A 227 28.95 -11.11 5.92
N PRO A 228 29.62 -11.34 4.78
CA PRO A 228 29.10 -10.97 3.45
C PRO A 228 27.92 -11.83 2.97
N GLY A 229 27.40 -12.75 3.79
CA GLY A 229 26.39 -13.74 3.40
C GLY A 229 24.97 -13.50 3.90
N GLY A 230 24.74 -12.49 4.76
CA GLY A 230 23.37 -12.20 5.24
C GLY A 230 22.50 -11.51 4.19
N ILE A 231 21.38 -10.93 4.62
CA ILE A 231 20.37 -10.36 3.72
C ILE A 231 20.95 -9.23 2.85
N LEU A 232 21.69 -8.26 3.42
CA LEU A 232 22.29 -7.16 2.64
C LEU A 232 23.36 -7.64 1.68
N GLY A 233 24.11 -8.68 2.05
CA GLY A 233 25.13 -9.30 1.19
C GLY A 233 24.54 -9.88 -0.09
N ASN A 234 23.27 -10.31 -0.02
CA ASN A 234 22.52 -10.86 -1.14
C ASN A 234 21.50 -9.88 -1.74
N SER A 235 21.42 -8.63 -1.27
CA SER A 235 20.44 -7.61 -1.70
C SER A 235 20.31 -7.47 -3.22
N LYS A 236 21.44 -7.47 -3.94
CA LYS A 236 21.45 -7.40 -5.41
C LYS A 236 20.74 -8.60 -6.04
N ARG A 237 21.04 -9.82 -5.59
CA ARG A 237 20.41 -11.05 -6.10
C ARG A 237 18.93 -11.10 -5.74
N LEU A 238 18.58 -10.72 -4.51
CA LEU A 238 17.18 -10.62 -4.09
C LEU A 238 16.38 -9.65 -4.97
N SER A 239 16.99 -8.53 -5.36
CA SER A 239 16.37 -7.56 -6.28
C SER A 239 16.25 -8.12 -7.71
N GLU A 240 17.33 -8.69 -8.27
CA GLU A 240 17.35 -9.19 -9.64
C GLU A 240 16.50 -10.44 -9.85
N GLU A 241 16.51 -11.37 -8.89
CA GLU A 241 15.83 -12.68 -9.01
C GLU A 241 14.39 -12.65 -8.47
N LEU A 242 14.10 -11.82 -7.45
CA LEU A 242 12.81 -11.83 -6.74
C LEU A 242 12.12 -10.45 -6.69
N GLY A 243 12.73 -9.39 -7.23
CA GLY A 243 12.15 -8.05 -7.21
C GLY A 243 12.11 -7.40 -5.82
N LEU A 244 12.81 -7.96 -4.83
CA LEU A 244 12.82 -7.43 -3.48
C LEU A 244 13.84 -6.30 -3.33
N GLN A 245 13.37 -5.12 -2.93
CA GLN A 245 14.24 -4.02 -2.55
C GLN A 245 14.64 -4.14 -1.07
N VAL A 246 15.95 -4.19 -0.81
CA VAL A 246 16.53 -4.21 0.54
C VAL A 246 17.31 -2.92 0.75
N LEU A 247 17.06 -2.22 1.84
CA LEU A 247 17.73 -0.98 2.22
C LEU A 247 18.29 -1.07 3.64
N ARG A 248 19.40 -0.36 3.88
CA ARG A 248 19.82 0.00 5.23
C ARG A 248 18.89 1.08 5.80
N PRO A 249 18.84 1.26 7.13
CA PRO A 249 18.03 2.32 7.73
C PRO A 249 18.31 3.71 7.16
N GLU A 250 19.57 4.08 6.95
CA GLU A 250 19.98 5.39 6.44
C GLU A 250 19.55 5.56 4.97
N GLU A 251 19.69 4.51 4.17
CA GLU A 251 19.27 4.49 2.76
C GLU A 251 17.74 4.59 2.64
N ALA A 252 17.00 3.94 3.54
CA ALA A 252 15.55 4.06 3.62
C ALA A 252 15.12 5.48 3.97
N VAL A 253 15.82 6.13 4.91
CA VAL A 253 15.57 7.54 5.26
C VAL A 253 15.80 8.46 4.07
N GLU A 254 16.90 8.29 3.34
CA GLU A 254 17.18 9.07 2.13
C GLU A 254 16.13 8.82 1.04
N PHE A 255 15.75 7.56 0.82
CA PHE A 255 14.71 7.18 -0.11
C PHE A 255 13.39 7.89 0.20
N ILE A 256 12.95 7.87 1.46
CA ILE A 256 11.71 8.51 1.89
C ILE A 256 11.79 10.03 1.77
N ARG A 257 12.92 10.66 2.12
CA ARG A 257 13.13 12.11 1.91
C ARG A 257 12.95 12.49 0.45
N ASN A 258 13.54 11.72 -0.47
CA ASN A 258 13.39 11.98 -1.90
C ASN A 258 11.92 11.86 -2.33
N LYS A 259 11.18 10.88 -1.79
CA LYS A 259 9.75 10.71 -2.07
C LYS A 259 8.87 11.82 -1.47
N ILE A 260 9.20 12.33 -0.30
CA ILE A 260 8.60 13.52 0.31
C ILE A 260 8.84 14.74 -0.58
N LEU A 261 10.08 14.95 -1.05
CA LEU A 261 10.42 16.06 -1.95
C LEU A 261 9.66 15.98 -3.28
N GLU A 262 9.55 14.79 -3.89
CA GLU A 262 8.75 14.56 -5.09
C GLU A 262 7.26 14.90 -4.87
N ARG A 263 6.70 14.44 -3.74
CA ARG A 263 5.31 14.72 -3.33
C ARG A 263 5.07 16.21 -3.14
N ASP A 264 5.94 16.88 -2.39
CA ASP A 264 5.80 18.28 -2.04
C ASP A 264 6.01 19.18 -3.25
N GLY A 265 6.98 18.85 -4.11
CA GLY A 265 7.19 19.52 -5.39
C GLY A 265 5.98 19.40 -6.32
N PHE A 266 5.36 18.22 -6.38
CA PHE A 266 4.12 18.01 -7.14
C PHE A 266 2.96 18.84 -6.57
N ASN A 267 2.77 18.83 -5.25
CA ASN A 267 1.74 19.64 -4.58
C ASN A 267 1.93 21.13 -4.83
N ALA A 268 3.17 21.63 -4.80
CA ALA A 268 3.48 23.02 -5.11
C ALA A 268 3.14 23.39 -6.57
N GLN A 269 3.42 22.50 -7.53
CA GLN A 269 3.05 22.70 -8.94
C GLN A 269 1.53 22.76 -9.11
N VAL A 270 0.78 21.86 -8.47
CA VAL A 270 -0.68 21.86 -8.49
C VAL A 270 -1.24 23.16 -7.91
N THR A 271 -0.68 23.64 -6.80
CA THR A 271 -1.04 24.94 -6.22
C THR A 271 -0.76 26.09 -7.18
N ALA A 272 0.40 26.11 -7.83
CA ALA A 272 0.75 27.15 -8.80
C ALA A 272 -0.22 27.18 -10.00
N LEU A 273 -0.67 26.01 -10.47
CA LEU A 273 -1.60 25.88 -11.59
C LEU A 273 -3.05 26.21 -11.21
N THR A 274 -3.47 25.89 -9.99
CA THR A 274 -4.88 25.98 -9.57
C THR A 274 -5.19 27.18 -8.69
N GLY A 275 -4.18 27.86 -8.14
CA GLY A 275 -4.32 28.94 -7.16
C GLY A 275 -4.80 28.48 -5.78
N LYS A 276 -4.95 27.16 -5.54
CA LYS A 276 -5.40 26.61 -4.26
C LYS A 276 -4.22 26.36 -3.31
N PRO A 277 -4.36 26.61 -2.00
CA PRO A 277 -3.28 26.41 -1.04
C PRO A 277 -2.88 24.93 -0.94
N VAL A 278 -1.59 24.66 -0.68
CA VAL A 278 -1.11 23.32 -0.33
C VAL A 278 -1.58 22.94 1.08
N PRO A 279 -1.70 21.63 1.39
CA PRO A 279 -1.94 21.19 2.76
C PRO A 279 -0.87 21.70 3.73
N GLU A 280 -1.27 22.02 4.97
CA GLU A 280 -0.38 22.65 5.97
C GLU A 280 0.88 21.84 6.28
N TRP A 281 0.81 20.51 6.22
CA TRP A 281 1.94 19.61 6.47
C TRP A 281 3.00 19.61 5.35
N THR A 282 2.71 20.19 4.18
CA THR A 282 3.64 20.19 3.03
C THR A 282 4.91 20.96 3.40
N GLY A 283 6.07 20.32 3.24
CA GLY A 283 7.37 20.89 3.62
C GLY A 283 7.68 20.84 5.12
N GLN A 284 6.87 20.17 5.93
CA GLN A 284 7.09 20.02 7.38
C GLN A 284 7.52 18.60 7.82
N ASP A 285 7.53 17.64 6.89
CA ASP A 285 7.93 16.24 7.13
C ASP A 285 9.46 16.02 7.07
#